data_AF-A0A8J5XXU8-F1
#
_entry.id   AF-A0A8J5XXU8-F1
#
_cell.length_a   1.000
_cell.length_b   1.000
_cell.length_c   1.000
_cell.angle_alpha   90.00
_cell.angle_beta   90.00
_cell.angle_gamma   90.00
#
_symmetry.space_group_name_H-M   'P 1'
#
loop_
_entity.id
_entity.type
_entity.pdbx_description
1 polymer ?
#
loop_
_entity_poly.entity_id
_entity_poly.type
_entity_poly.pdbx_seq_one_letter_code
_entity_poly.pdbx_strand_id
1 'polypeptide(L)'
;MPGSAVAPASADDAARARAELKAELLEVVQPLGCGFDSTQEQRDEVLEIVTELEALNPTKRPLESDVVVGMWDLVYTSSPSVRNVQGVMGVNQWFKGARMTSFVQDVRREPNYIRYIEKVQFPSLLSRMVGNVAVAEGFWTQQDEEPDTMVTDATKVTIGPMKYDSEQWQSLRCLMIQELTYCDDEVRIQHGLVPNIIWVFRKLPPGAVVEGA
;
A
#
# COMPACT_ATOMS: atom_id res chain seq x y z
N MET A 1 20.92 -25.66 0.41
CA MET A 1 21.77 -25.00 1.41
C MET A 1 21.16 -23.63 1.62
N PRO A 2 20.56 -23.30 2.78
CA PRO A 2 20.06 -21.96 3.00
C PRO A 2 21.26 -21.01 3.10
N GLY A 3 21.22 -19.91 2.35
CA GLY A 3 22.23 -18.86 2.42
C GLY A 3 22.23 -18.28 3.83
N SER A 4 23.36 -18.41 4.52
CA SER A 4 23.55 -17.78 5.82
C SER A 4 23.66 -16.27 5.61
N ALA A 5 22.58 -15.54 5.83
CA ALA A 5 22.62 -14.08 5.90
C ALA A 5 23.58 -13.67 7.03
N VAL A 6 24.77 -13.19 6.66
CA VAL A 6 25.75 -12.65 7.59
C VAL A 6 25.21 -11.29 8.03
N ALA A 7 25.00 -11.11 9.34
CA ALA A 7 24.58 -9.82 9.89
C ALA A 7 25.55 -8.71 9.43
N PRO A 8 25.05 -7.53 9.01
CA PRO A 8 25.90 -6.49 8.45
C PRO A 8 26.95 -6.04 9.47
N ALA A 9 28.22 -5.97 9.04
CA ALA A 9 29.37 -5.68 9.90
C ALA A 9 29.44 -4.21 10.36
N SER A 10 28.69 -3.32 9.72
CA SER A 10 28.61 -1.89 10.03
C SER A 10 27.26 -1.27 9.59
N ALA A 11 26.98 -0.05 10.05
CA ALA A 11 25.78 0.68 9.62
C ALA A 11 25.78 0.99 8.10
N ASP A 12 26.97 1.21 7.53
CA ASP A 12 27.15 1.45 6.10
C ASP A 12 26.88 0.17 5.29
N ASP A 13 27.29 -1.00 5.80
CA ASP A 13 26.96 -2.29 5.18
C ASP A 13 25.47 -2.57 5.23
N ALA A 14 24.79 -2.24 6.34
CA ALA A 14 23.34 -2.36 6.44
C ALA A 14 22.62 -1.43 5.46
N ALA A 15 23.12 -0.20 5.28
CA ALA A 15 22.56 0.74 4.31
C ALA A 15 22.71 0.27 2.86
N ARG A 16 23.87 -0.28 2.50
CA ARG A 16 24.10 -0.86 1.17
C ARG A 16 23.20 -2.07 0.93
N ALA A 17 23.14 -3.01 1.88
CA ALA A 17 22.28 -4.19 1.78
C ALA A 17 20.80 -3.81 1.64
N ARG A 18 20.33 -2.81 2.41
CA ARG A 18 18.97 -2.25 2.24
C ARG A 18 18.73 -1.70 0.83
N ALA A 19 19.68 -0.93 0.29
CA ALA A 19 19.52 -0.32 -1.02
C ALA A 19 19.44 -1.40 -2.13
N GLU A 20 20.25 -2.45 -2.02
CA GLU A 20 20.23 -3.61 -2.92
C GLU A 20 18.88 -4.35 -2.84
N LEU A 21 18.42 -4.69 -1.63
CA LEU A 21 17.13 -5.37 -1.42
C LEU A 21 15.93 -4.53 -1.87
N LYS A 22 15.94 -3.20 -1.66
CA LYS A 22 14.88 -2.31 -2.17
C LYS A 22 14.84 -2.31 -3.70
N ALA A 23 16.01 -2.24 -4.35
CA ALA A 23 16.09 -2.28 -5.81
C ALA A 23 15.56 -3.60 -6.35
N GLU A 24 15.97 -4.72 -5.75
CA GLU A 24 15.49 -6.07 -6.08
C GLU A 24 13.98 -6.20 -5.90
N LEU A 25 13.44 -5.78 -4.74
CA LEU A 25 12.01 -5.79 -4.46
C LEU A 25 11.22 -5.03 -5.53
N LEU A 26 11.65 -3.82 -5.87
CA LEU A 26 10.97 -2.96 -6.85
C LEU A 26 11.06 -3.54 -8.26
N GLU A 27 12.16 -4.19 -8.63
CA GLU A 27 12.32 -4.88 -9.91
C GLU A 27 11.39 -6.10 -10.02
N VAL A 28 11.35 -6.93 -8.98
CA VAL A 28 10.51 -8.15 -8.93
C VAL A 28 9.03 -7.80 -8.97
N VAL A 29 8.58 -6.76 -8.27
CA VAL A 29 7.15 -6.41 -8.22
C VAL A 29 6.65 -5.63 -9.44
N GLN A 30 7.53 -4.92 -10.16
CA GLN A 30 7.16 -4.11 -11.32
C GLN A 30 6.29 -4.86 -12.35
N PRO A 31 6.63 -6.08 -12.81
CA PRO A 31 5.83 -6.81 -13.80
C PRO A 31 4.56 -7.45 -13.22
N LEU A 32 4.35 -7.47 -11.90
CA LEU A 32 3.27 -8.26 -11.26
C LEU A 32 1.91 -7.56 -11.23
N GLY A 33 1.82 -6.33 -11.74
CA GLY A 33 0.58 -5.56 -11.80
C GLY A 33 -0.07 -5.37 -10.43
N CYS A 34 0.67 -4.83 -9.45
CA CYS A 34 0.25 -4.73 -8.05
C CYS A 34 -0.06 -6.08 -7.37
N GLY A 35 0.42 -7.19 -7.92
CA GLY A 35 0.18 -8.54 -7.42
C GLY A 35 -1.04 -9.24 -8.04
N PHE A 36 -1.79 -8.58 -8.95
CA PHE A 36 -2.96 -9.17 -9.61
C PHE A 36 -2.62 -10.42 -10.42
N ASP A 37 -1.47 -10.41 -11.10
CA ASP A 37 -1.06 -11.47 -12.02
C ASP A 37 0.00 -12.41 -11.42
N SER A 38 0.32 -12.27 -10.13
CA SER A 38 1.38 -13.04 -9.48
C SER A 38 1.04 -14.53 -9.33
N THR A 39 2.00 -15.41 -9.64
CA THR A 39 1.97 -16.84 -9.28
C THR A 39 2.29 -17.06 -7.80
N GLN A 40 2.20 -18.30 -7.30
CA GLN A 40 2.59 -18.57 -5.91
C GLN A 40 4.08 -18.38 -5.70
N GLU A 41 4.90 -18.85 -6.63
CA GLU A 41 6.36 -18.76 -6.58
C GLU A 41 6.80 -17.29 -6.54
N GLN A 42 6.19 -16.43 -7.36
CA GLN A 42 6.48 -14.98 -7.34
C GLN A 42 6.05 -14.32 -6.03
N ARG A 43 4.98 -14.80 -5.38
CA ARG A 43 4.58 -14.28 -4.06
C ARG A 43 5.58 -14.68 -2.98
N ASP A 44 6.07 -15.91 -3.04
CA ASP A 44 7.05 -16.43 -2.08
C ASP A 44 8.40 -15.71 -2.23
N GLU A 45 8.83 -15.44 -3.47
CA GLU A 45 10.01 -14.62 -3.78
C GLU A 45 9.90 -13.21 -3.20
N VAL A 46 8.76 -12.52 -3.42
CA VAL A 46 8.54 -11.19 -2.83
C VAL A 46 8.54 -11.24 -1.30
N LEU A 47 7.97 -12.29 -0.70
CA LEU A 47 7.92 -12.45 0.75
C LEU A 47 9.32 -12.66 1.35
N GLU A 48 10.20 -13.40 0.68
CA GLU A 48 11.59 -13.59 1.09
C GLU A 48 12.34 -12.25 1.13
N ILE A 49 12.28 -11.47 0.04
CA ILE A 49 12.92 -10.15 -0.05
C ILE A 49 12.36 -9.20 1.01
N VAL A 50 11.04 -9.18 1.21
CA VAL A 50 10.38 -8.37 2.25
C VAL A 50 10.90 -8.73 3.63
N THR A 51 11.02 -10.02 3.94
CA THR A 51 11.49 -10.49 5.25
C THR A 51 12.94 -10.05 5.52
N GLU A 52 13.81 -10.13 4.51
CA GLU A 52 15.19 -9.65 4.62
C GLU A 52 15.27 -8.13 4.79
N LEU A 53 14.41 -7.39 4.09
CA LEU A 53 14.37 -5.93 4.17
C LEU A 53 13.85 -5.44 5.53
N GLU A 54 12.82 -6.09 6.08
CA GLU A 54 12.26 -5.82 7.42
C GLU A 54 13.30 -6.02 8.53
N ALA A 55 14.14 -7.06 8.43
CA ALA A 55 15.24 -7.30 9.36
C ALA A 55 16.27 -6.15 9.37
N LEU A 56 16.29 -5.31 8.33
CA LEU A 56 17.18 -4.16 8.21
C LEU A 56 16.47 -2.81 8.44
N ASN A 57 15.21 -2.79 8.89
CA ASN A 57 14.41 -1.56 9.02
C ASN A 57 15.20 -0.41 9.71
N PRO A 58 15.41 0.74 9.03
CA PRO A 58 16.19 1.84 9.59
C PRO A 58 15.39 2.68 10.58
N THR A 59 14.05 2.62 10.55
CA THR A 59 13.18 3.50 11.33
C THR A 59 12.53 2.74 12.47
N LYS A 60 12.95 3.03 13.69
CA LYS A 60 12.23 2.60 14.89
C LYS A 60 10.96 3.44 15.06
N ARG A 61 9.82 2.80 15.31
CA ARG A 61 8.51 3.47 15.50
C ARG A 61 8.16 4.44 14.36
N PRO A 62 7.99 3.95 13.12
CA PRO A 62 7.78 4.79 11.96
C PRO A 62 6.50 5.63 12.03
N LEU A 63 5.48 5.21 12.79
CA LEU A 63 4.26 6.00 13.00
C LEU A 63 4.49 7.26 13.84
N GLU A 64 5.58 7.34 14.61
CA GLU A 64 5.96 8.54 15.36
C GLU A 64 6.83 9.50 14.53
N SER A 65 7.31 9.08 13.36
CA SER A 65 8.24 9.82 12.51
C SER A 65 7.56 10.43 11.28
N ASP A 66 8.11 11.53 10.76
CA ASP A 66 7.64 12.17 9.52
C ASP A 66 7.91 11.32 8.27
N VAL A 67 8.69 10.24 8.40
CA VAL A 67 8.97 9.34 7.29
C VAL A 67 7.69 8.72 6.71
N VAL A 68 6.67 8.45 7.55
CA VAL A 68 5.38 7.90 7.11
C VAL A 68 4.52 8.91 6.35
N VAL A 69 4.78 10.21 6.54
CA VAL A 69 4.01 11.29 5.89
C VAL A 69 4.42 11.40 4.43
N GLY A 70 3.42 11.55 3.56
CA GLY A 70 3.60 11.74 2.13
C GLY A 70 2.63 10.91 1.30
N MET A 71 2.90 10.90 0.00
CA MET A 71 2.14 10.15 -0.99
C MET A 71 2.85 8.83 -1.28
N TRP A 72 2.09 7.73 -1.21
CA TRP A 72 2.59 6.37 -1.26
C TRP A 72 1.85 5.59 -2.34
N ASP A 73 2.55 5.23 -3.41
CA ASP A 73 2.02 4.44 -4.53
C ASP A 73 2.13 2.94 -4.20
N LEU A 74 1.01 2.23 -4.26
CA LEU A 74 0.96 0.79 -4.03
C LEU A 74 1.59 0.07 -5.23
N VAL A 75 2.76 -0.52 -5.03
CA VAL A 75 3.46 -1.27 -6.06
C VAL A 75 3.18 -2.76 -6.00
N TYR A 76 2.77 -3.27 -4.84
CA TYR A 76 2.44 -4.69 -4.67
C TYR A 76 1.54 -4.96 -3.46
N THR A 77 0.63 -5.92 -3.61
CA THR A 77 -0.02 -6.58 -2.48
C THR A 77 -0.22 -8.08 -2.73
N SER A 78 -0.09 -8.88 -1.67
CA SER A 78 -0.47 -10.31 -1.71
C SER A 78 -1.95 -10.55 -1.42
N SER A 79 -2.75 -9.50 -1.16
CA SER A 79 -4.15 -9.60 -0.74
C SER A 79 -5.04 -10.32 -1.77
N PRO A 80 -5.62 -11.49 -1.42
CA PRO A 80 -6.54 -12.20 -2.31
C PRO A 80 -7.83 -11.40 -2.56
N SER A 81 -8.29 -10.65 -1.56
CA SER A 81 -9.50 -9.81 -1.68
C SER A 81 -9.33 -8.75 -2.76
N VAL A 82 -8.18 -8.05 -2.77
CA VAL A 82 -7.84 -7.04 -3.77
C VAL A 82 -7.78 -7.66 -5.17
N ARG A 83 -7.16 -8.85 -5.28
CA ARG A 83 -7.10 -9.61 -6.54
C ARG A 83 -8.48 -10.02 -7.06
N ASN A 84 -9.32 -10.56 -6.19
CA ASN A 84 -10.64 -11.07 -6.56
C ASN A 84 -11.56 -9.96 -7.08
N VAL A 85 -11.42 -8.75 -6.53
CA VAL A 85 -12.26 -7.61 -6.90
C VAL A 85 -11.56 -6.65 -7.86
N GLN A 86 -10.31 -6.94 -8.25
CA GLN A 86 -9.48 -6.15 -9.16
C GLN A 86 -9.30 -4.68 -8.73
N GLY A 87 -9.17 -4.45 -7.42
CA GLY A 87 -8.99 -3.11 -6.84
C GLY A 87 -9.07 -3.11 -5.32
N VAL A 88 -8.60 -2.04 -4.68
CA VAL A 88 -8.58 -1.93 -3.21
C VAL A 88 -9.94 -1.47 -2.70
N MET A 89 -10.53 -0.48 -3.37
CA MET A 89 -11.87 0.02 -3.07
C MET A 89 -12.96 -0.90 -3.63
N GLY A 90 -12.64 -1.96 -4.38
CA GLY A 90 -13.66 -2.90 -4.85
C GLY A 90 -14.71 -2.27 -5.77
N VAL A 91 -14.34 -1.23 -6.54
CA VAL A 91 -15.24 -0.52 -7.48
C VAL A 91 -15.89 -1.48 -8.48
N ASN A 92 -15.21 -2.57 -8.84
CA ASN A 92 -15.73 -3.64 -9.71
C ASN A 92 -17.01 -4.32 -9.18
N GLN A 93 -17.23 -4.35 -7.87
CA GLN A 93 -18.45 -4.94 -7.29
C GLN A 93 -19.70 -4.13 -7.66
N TRP A 94 -19.53 -2.83 -7.89
CA TRP A 94 -20.60 -1.90 -8.27
C TRP A 94 -20.63 -1.65 -9.77
N PHE A 95 -19.45 -1.65 -10.40
CA PHE A 95 -19.27 -1.37 -11.82
C PHE A 95 -18.52 -2.53 -12.47
N LYS A 96 -19.26 -3.54 -12.91
CA LYS A 96 -18.70 -4.77 -13.48
C LYS A 96 -17.69 -4.47 -14.60
N GLY A 97 -16.50 -5.04 -14.47
CA GLY A 97 -15.38 -4.86 -15.40
C GLY A 97 -14.51 -3.64 -15.10
N ALA A 98 -14.84 -2.86 -14.07
CA ALA A 98 -13.93 -1.85 -13.55
C ALA A 98 -12.70 -2.53 -12.94
N ARG A 99 -11.53 -1.94 -13.16
CA ARG A 99 -10.26 -2.45 -12.63
C ARG A 99 -9.36 -1.30 -12.21
N MET A 100 -8.69 -1.47 -11.08
CA MET A 100 -7.68 -0.56 -10.58
C MET A 100 -6.47 -0.54 -11.51
N THR A 101 -5.91 0.65 -11.72
CA THR A 101 -4.68 0.87 -12.50
C THR A 101 -3.57 1.49 -11.66
N SER A 102 -3.92 2.19 -10.58
CA SER A 102 -3.00 2.73 -9.59
C SER A 102 -3.77 2.97 -8.30
N PHE A 103 -3.09 2.87 -7.17
CA PHE A 103 -3.63 3.18 -5.86
C PHE A 103 -2.59 3.94 -5.05
N VAL A 104 -2.97 5.12 -4.57
CA VAL A 104 -2.11 6.00 -3.79
C VAL A 104 -2.72 6.25 -2.42
N GLN A 105 -1.89 6.21 -1.38
CA GLN A 105 -2.23 6.72 -0.06
C GLN A 105 -1.54 8.07 0.17
N ASP A 106 -2.31 9.10 0.46
CA ASP A 106 -1.82 10.39 0.97
C ASP A 106 -2.00 10.37 2.50
N VAL A 107 -0.90 10.22 3.22
CA VAL A 107 -0.86 10.16 4.68
C VAL A 107 -0.34 11.48 5.22
N ARG A 108 -1.12 12.10 6.12
CA ARG A 108 -0.81 13.39 6.74
C ARG A 108 -0.88 13.29 8.26
N ARG A 109 -0.10 14.14 8.93
CA ARG A 109 0.02 14.17 10.39
C ARG A 109 -0.97 15.12 11.06
N GLU A 110 -1.22 16.27 10.46
CA GLU A 110 -2.05 17.31 11.06
C GLU A 110 -3.16 17.78 10.10
N PRO A 111 -4.42 17.38 10.36
CA PRO A 111 -4.81 16.28 11.27
C PRO A 111 -4.25 14.93 10.80
N ASN A 112 -4.31 13.88 11.64
CA ASN A 112 -3.94 12.50 11.25
C ASN A 112 -4.92 12.00 10.19
N TYR A 113 -4.72 12.47 8.97
CA TYR A 113 -5.62 12.34 7.85
C TYR A 113 -5.03 11.36 6.86
N ILE A 114 -5.90 10.51 6.32
CA ILE A 114 -5.51 9.58 5.27
C ILE A 114 -6.49 9.67 4.12
N ARG A 115 -5.94 9.70 2.92
CA ARG A 115 -6.70 9.71 1.68
C ARG A 115 -6.20 8.59 0.79
N TYR A 116 -7.11 7.69 0.44
CA TYR A 116 -6.92 6.66 -0.55
C TYR A 116 -7.40 7.17 -1.90
N ILE A 117 -6.59 7.03 -2.94
CA ILE A 117 -6.90 7.48 -4.30
C ILE A 117 -6.68 6.30 -5.24
N GLU A 118 -7.76 5.76 -5.78
CA GLU A 118 -7.75 4.66 -6.72
C GLU A 118 -8.08 5.15 -8.13
N LYS A 119 -7.16 4.99 -9.08
CA LYS A 119 -7.44 5.20 -10.50
C LYS A 119 -8.08 3.96 -11.08
N VAL A 120 -9.27 4.12 -11.63
CA VAL A 120 -10.11 3.03 -12.12
C VAL A 120 -10.26 3.12 -13.64
N GLN A 121 -9.96 2.02 -14.32
CA GLN A 121 -10.32 1.83 -15.71
C GLN A 121 -11.69 1.16 -15.78
N PHE A 122 -12.63 1.79 -16.47
CA PHE A 122 -13.97 1.24 -16.73
C PHE A 122 -14.07 0.64 -18.14
N PRO A 123 -14.97 -0.33 -18.36
CA PRO A 123 -15.44 -0.67 -19.70
C PRO A 123 -16.09 0.57 -20.36
N SER A 124 -15.99 0.65 -21.68
CA SER A 124 -16.17 1.88 -22.48
C SER A 124 -17.37 2.77 -22.12
N LEU A 125 -17.26 4.06 -22.42
CA LEU A 125 -18.24 5.14 -22.19
C LEU A 125 -18.67 5.41 -20.74
N LEU A 126 -18.64 4.43 -19.82
CA LEU A 126 -19.03 4.65 -18.42
C LEU A 126 -18.10 5.64 -17.71
N SER A 127 -16.79 5.61 -18.03
CA SER A 127 -15.79 6.53 -17.48
C SER A 127 -16.08 8.01 -17.76
N ARG A 128 -16.82 8.33 -18.84
CA ARG A 128 -17.22 9.72 -19.14
C ARG A 128 -18.29 10.25 -18.19
N MET A 129 -19.08 9.37 -17.59
CA MET A 129 -20.16 9.73 -16.67
C MET A 129 -19.74 9.60 -15.21
N VAL A 130 -18.99 8.55 -14.88
CA VAL A 130 -18.60 8.19 -13.50
C VAL A 130 -17.25 8.78 -13.10
N GLY A 131 -16.46 9.26 -14.07
CA GLY A 131 -15.05 9.57 -13.83
C GLY A 131 -14.19 8.30 -13.79
N ASN A 132 -12.90 8.47 -13.55
CA ASN A 132 -11.90 7.39 -13.51
C ASN A 132 -11.13 7.36 -12.18
N VAL A 133 -11.63 8.04 -11.15
CA VAL A 133 -10.99 8.11 -9.84
C VAL A 133 -12.03 7.84 -8.75
N ALA A 134 -11.68 6.91 -7.87
CA ALA A 134 -12.35 6.68 -6.61
C ALA A 134 -11.45 7.19 -5.47
N VAL A 135 -12.04 7.87 -4.51
CA VAL A 135 -11.34 8.48 -3.38
C VAL A 135 -12.03 8.05 -2.10
N ALA A 136 -11.27 7.53 -1.14
CA ALA A 136 -11.75 7.33 0.22
C ALA A 136 -10.95 8.22 1.18
N GLU A 137 -11.65 8.92 2.06
CA GLU A 137 -11.09 9.94 2.95
C GLU A 137 -11.40 9.59 4.39
N GLY A 138 -10.44 9.80 5.28
CA GLY A 138 -10.57 9.35 6.66
C GLY A 138 -9.48 9.87 7.58
N PHE A 139 -9.43 9.26 8.75
CA PHE A 139 -8.42 9.53 9.76
C PHE A 139 -7.64 8.27 10.06
N TRP A 140 -6.46 8.44 10.65
CA TRP A 140 -5.68 7.34 11.17
C TRP A 140 -5.26 7.61 12.61
N THR A 141 -5.06 6.53 13.36
CA THR A 141 -4.56 6.56 14.74
C THR A 141 -3.53 5.46 14.91
N GLN A 142 -2.61 5.66 15.85
CA GLN A 142 -1.68 4.64 16.31
C GLN A 142 -2.33 3.86 17.47
N GLN A 143 -2.13 2.56 17.54
CA GLN A 143 -2.62 1.74 18.66
C GLN A 143 -1.66 1.84 19.85
N ASP A 144 -2.18 2.09 21.05
CA ASP A 144 -1.34 2.35 22.24
C ASP A 144 -0.48 1.13 22.64
N GLU A 145 -1.01 -0.08 22.51
CA GLU A 145 -0.32 -1.33 22.88
C GLU A 145 0.59 -1.88 21.77
N GLU A 146 0.34 -1.48 20.53
CA GLU A 146 1.07 -1.92 19.33
C GLU A 146 1.53 -0.68 18.55
N PRO A 147 2.68 -0.09 18.91
CA PRO A 147 3.08 1.23 18.43
C PRO A 147 3.37 1.28 16.93
N ASP A 148 3.53 0.12 16.28
CA ASP A 148 3.74 0.03 14.83
C ASP A 148 2.41 -0.25 14.08
N THR A 149 1.30 -0.40 14.80
CA THR A 149 -0.03 -0.66 14.22
C THR A 149 -0.78 0.65 13.94
N MET A 150 -1.04 0.89 12.65
CA MET A 150 -1.85 1.99 12.14
C MET A 150 -3.30 1.52 11.96
N VAL A 151 -4.22 2.18 12.65
CA VAL A 151 -5.66 1.99 12.47
C VAL A 151 -6.19 3.12 11.60
N THR A 152 -6.92 2.80 10.55
CA THR A 152 -7.49 3.77 9.62
C THR A 152 -9.01 3.66 9.61
N ASP A 153 -9.66 4.82 9.63
CA ASP A 153 -11.12 4.93 9.57
C ASP A 153 -11.49 5.83 8.41
N ALA A 154 -11.83 5.21 7.28
CA ALA A 154 -12.41 5.92 6.15
C ALA A 154 -13.83 6.34 6.54
N THR A 155 -14.18 7.59 6.30
CA THR A 155 -15.49 8.19 6.65
C THR A 155 -16.35 8.47 5.43
N LYS A 156 -15.73 8.51 4.24
CA LYS A 156 -16.39 8.89 3.01
C LYS A 156 -15.70 8.25 1.82
N VAL A 157 -16.51 7.77 0.87
CA VAL A 157 -16.03 7.29 -0.43
C VAL A 157 -16.69 8.11 -1.53
N THR A 158 -15.90 8.54 -2.51
CA THR A 158 -16.36 9.32 -3.66
C THR A 158 -15.91 8.62 -4.94
N ILE A 159 -16.79 8.44 -5.92
CA ILE A 159 -16.46 7.90 -7.25
C ILE A 159 -17.00 8.90 -8.27
N GLY A 160 -16.11 9.71 -8.84
CA GLY A 160 -16.46 10.90 -9.61
C GLY A 160 -17.54 11.75 -8.91
N PRO A 161 -18.74 11.91 -9.49
CA PRO A 161 -19.79 12.75 -8.88
C PRO A 161 -20.52 12.07 -7.71
N MET A 162 -20.38 10.76 -7.52
CA MET A 162 -21.14 9.99 -6.54
C MET A 162 -20.43 9.96 -5.19
N LYS A 163 -21.19 10.12 -4.10
CA LYS A 163 -20.70 10.08 -2.72
C LYS A 163 -21.41 8.98 -1.96
N TYR A 164 -20.65 8.24 -1.17
CA TYR A 164 -21.10 7.11 -0.39
C TYR A 164 -20.58 7.22 1.03
N ASP A 165 -21.37 6.69 1.97
CA ASP A 165 -20.91 6.44 3.33
C ASP A 165 -19.95 5.24 3.31
N SER A 166 -18.83 5.36 4.02
CA SER A 166 -17.80 4.33 4.08
C SER A 166 -18.22 3.10 4.90
N GLU A 167 -19.21 3.21 5.81
CA GLU A 167 -19.70 2.06 6.58
C GLU A 167 -20.22 0.94 5.65
N GLN A 168 -20.70 1.32 4.47
CA GLN A 168 -21.20 0.43 3.44
C GLN A 168 -20.07 -0.17 2.57
N TRP A 169 -18.84 0.31 2.74
CA TRP A 169 -17.70 0.06 1.85
C TRP A 169 -16.72 -0.97 2.42
N GLN A 170 -17.19 -2.22 2.52
CA GLN A 170 -16.48 -3.32 3.19
C GLN A 170 -15.10 -3.65 2.61
N SER A 171 -14.83 -3.32 1.35
CA SER A 171 -13.54 -3.57 0.69
C SER A 171 -12.37 -2.84 1.37
N LEU A 172 -12.61 -1.67 1.97
CA LEU A 172 -11.58 -0.90 2.68
C LEU A 172 -11.14 -1.54 4.00
N ARG A 173 -11.86 -2.54 4.51
CA ARG A 173 -11.49 -3.25 5.75
C ARG A 173 -10.12 -3.92 5.67
N CYS A 174 -9.66 -4.24 4.46
CA CYS A 174 -8.32 -4.81 4.27
C CYS A 174 -7.16 -3.84 4.57
N LEU A 175 -7.44 -2.54 4.67
CA LEU A 175 -6.49 -1.46 5.04
C LEU A 175 -6.79 -0.83 6.40
N MET A 176 -7.79 -1.33 7.13
CA MET A 176 -8.26 -0.72 8.39
C MET A 176 -7.24 -0.87 9.51
N ILE A 177 -6.57 -2.00 9.62
CA ILE A 177 -5.55 -2.25 10.66
C ILE A 177 -4.32 -2.78 9.95
N GLN A 178 -3.22 -2.04 10.00
CA GLN A 178 -1.98 -2.34 9.29
C GLN A 178 -0.78 -2.20 10.23
N GLU A 179 0.02 -3.25 10.35
CA GLU A 179 1.29 -3.22 11.07
C GLU A 179 2.39 -2.70 10.15
N LEU A 180 3.12 -1.66 10.56
CA LEU A 180 4.19 -1.03 9.80
C LEU A 180 5.55 -1.64 10.15
N THR A 181 5.98 -2.62 9.37
CA THR A 181 7.19 -3.42 9.65
C THR A 181 8.47 -2.82 9.05
N TYR A 182 8.35 -2.02 8.00
CA TYR A 182 9.46 -1.29 7.38
C TYR A 182 9.02 0.08 6.87
N CYS A 183 9.83 1.11 7.07
CA CYS A 183 9.59 2.42 6.48
C CYS A 183 10.89 3.23 6.35
N ASP A 184 11.17 3.71 5.15
CA ASP A 184 12.18 4.74 4.89
C ASP A 184 11.66 5.81 3.92
N ASP A 185 12.55 6.62 3.36
CA ASP A 185 12.20 7.70 2.43
C ASP A 185 11.76 7.22 1.04
N GLU A 186 11.90 5.93 0.72
CA GLU A 186 11.57 5.36 -0.58
C GLU A 186 10.51 4.27 -0.51
N VAL A 187 10.55 3.39 0.49
CA VAL A 187 9.70 2.20 0.58
C VAL A 187 9.05 2.09 1.96
N ARG A 188 7.80 1.65 1.97
CA ARG A 188 7.06 1.32 3.18
C ARG A 188 6.36 -0.02 3.01
N ILE A 189 6.54 -0.90 3.99
CA ILE A 189 5.93 -2.22 4.03
C ILE A 189 4.94 -2.27 5.18
N GLN A 190 3.77 -2.83 4.89
CA GLN A 190 2.72 -3.03 5.87
C GLN A 190 2.21 -4.46 5.82
N HIS A 191 1.88 -5.02 6.98
CA HIS A 191 1.14 -6.28 7.08
C HIS A 191 -0.32 -5.99 7.43
N GLY A 192 -1.23 -6.67 6.76
CA GLY A 192 -2.64 -6.64 7.12
C GLY A 192 -2.94 -7.50 8.35
N LEU A 193 -4.13 -7.31 8.92
CA LEU A 193 -4.61 -8.12 10.05
C LEU A 193 -4.59 -9.64 9.79
N VAL A 194 -4.78 -10.05 8.53
CA VAL A 194 -4.70 -11.46 8.15
C VAL A 194 -3.23 -11.80 7.86
N PRO A 195 -2.68 -12.89 8.45
CA PRO A 195 -1.29 -13.29 8.22
C PRO A 195 -0.94 -13.40 6.73
N ASN A 196 0.30 -13.05 6.39
CA ASN A 196 0.87 -13.11 5.04
C ASN A 196 0.22 -12.16 4.01
N ILE A 197 -0.63 -11.22 4.44
CA ILE A 197 -1.03 -10.10 3.59
C ILE A 197 0.00 -8.99 3.74
N ILE A 198 0.80 -8.80 2.69
CA ILE A 198 1.79 -7.73 2.60
C ILE A 198 1.32 -6.64 1.64
N TRP A 199 1.72 -5.42 1.95
CA TRP A 199 1.51 -4.23 1.14
C TRP A 199 2.84 -3.51 1.00
N VAL A 200 3.30 -3.34 -0.22
CA VAL A 200 4.54 -2.62 -0.53
C VAL A 200 4.16 -1.32 -1.22
N PHE A 201 4.57 -0.22 -0.60
CA PHE A 201 4.38 1.11 -1.13
C PHE A 201 5.72 1.74 -1.48
N ARG A 202 5.74 2.49 -2.58
CA ARG A 202 6.83 3.37 -2.96
C ARG A 202 6.44 4.82 -2.71
N LYS A 203 7.33 5.59 -2.09
CA LYS A 203 7.11 7.01 -1.86
C LYS A 203 7.15 7.77 -3.18
N LEU A 204 6.15 8.63 -3.40
CA LEU A 204 6.13 9.52 -4.55
C LEU A 204 6.92 10.80 -4.23
N PRO A 205 7.54 11.44 -5.24
CA PRO A 205 8.22 12.71 -5.06
C PRO A 205 7.28 13.77 -4.46
N PRO A 206 7.80 14.70 -3.63
CA PRO A 206 7.02 15.83 -3.15
C PRO A 206 6.36 16.60 -4.30
N GLY A 207 5.07 16.90 -4.16
CA GLY A 207 4.31 17.62 -5.19
C GLY A 207 3.84 16.75 -6.36
N ALA A 208 3.99 15.43 -6.30
CA ALA A 208 3.35 14.51 -7.25
C ALA A 208 1.84 14.76 -7.29
N VAL A 209 1.31 15.05 -8.47
CA VAL A 209 -0.13 15.24 -8.68
C VAL A 209 -0.72 13.92 -9.14
N VAL A 210 -1.60 13.35 -8.33
CA VAL A 210 -2.43 12.22 -8.78
C VAL A 210 -3.59 12.81 -9.56
N GLU A 211 -3.47 12.82 -10.90
CA GLU A 211 -4.52 13.35 -11.78
C GLU A 211 -5.92 12.80 -11.43
N GLY A 212 -6.89 13.71 -11.26
CA GLY A 212 -8.28 13.39 -10.93
C GLY A 212 -8.59 13.29 -9.43
N ALA A 213 -7.61 13.58 -8.55
CA ALA A 213 -7.79 13.77 -7.12
C ALA A 213 -8.11 15.21 -6.72
#